data_AF-A0ABD2FWX7-F1
#
_entry.id   AF-A0ABD2FWX7-F1
#
_cell.length_a   1.000
_cell.length_b   1.000
_cell.length_c   1.000
_cell.angle_alpha   90.00
_cell.angle_beta   90.00
_cell.angle_gamma   90.00
#
_symmetry.space_group_name_H-M   'P 1'
#
loop_
_entity.id
_entity.type
_entity.pdbx_description
1 polymer ?
#
loop_
_entity_poly.entity_id
_entity_poly.type
_entity_poly.pdbx_seq_one_letter_code
_entity_poly.pdbx_strand_id
1 'polypeptide(L)'
;MCRGVEEHIPNMTAAYVHPDTFLRRRLEQHAWRFDRVAGEALVVVHIGTNDVASGLSPAAIVGQMEALIDRIQHGHAEPLYVAVCSILPRPVDNDSTMGTVRETNRRFRHLCQRKRDTLYLPTEKHFVGHRNILKSYFSRDGLHLNVKGKIIFFTYLKTFLWHFCKHS
;
A
#
# COMPACT_ATOMS: atom_id res chain seq x y z
N MET A 1 -6.29 10.09 -1.39
CA MET A 1 -6.37 9.64 0.01
C MET A 1 -7.48 8.61 0.13
N CYS A 2 -7.20 7.42 0.67
CA CYS A 2 -8.14 6.28 0.72
C CYS A 2 -9.14 6.32 1.88
N ARG A 3 -9.70 7.50 2.21
CA ARG A 3 -10.78 7.62 3.21
C ARG A 3 -12.07 6.96 2.69
N GLY A 4 -12.84 6.32 3.59
CA GLY A 4 -14.09 5.64 3.29
C GLY A 4 -13.94 4.18 2.83
N VAL A 5 -12.79 3.55 3.08
CA VAL A 5 -12.55 2.14 2.73
C VAL A 5 -13.37 1.21 3.62
N GLU A 6 -13.57 1.61 4.87
CA GLU A 6 -14.40 0.97 5.89
C GLU A 6 -15.86 0.79 5.46
N GLU A 7 -16.40 1.73 4.68
CA GLU A 7 -17.76 1.65 4.13
C GLU A 7 -17.87 0.62 2.98
N HIS A 8 -16.75 0.26 2.36
CA HIS A 8 -16.70 -0.59 1.17
C HIS A 8 -16.31 -2.05 1.48
N ILE A 9 -15.67 -2.31 2.61
CA ILE A 9 -15.18 -3.63 3.02
C ILE A 9 -15.87 -4.04 4.32
N PRO A 10 -16.98 -4.83 4.24
CA PRO A 10 -17.65 -5.31 5.44
C PRO A 10 -16.70 -6.22 6.25
N ASN A 11 -16.81 -6.15 7.58
CA ASN A 11 -16.00 -6.91 8.56
C ASN A 11 -14.52 -6.51 8.68
N MET A 12 -14.12 -5.36 8.16
CA MET A 12 -12.78 -4.82 8.42
C MET A 12 -12.68 -4.33 9.89
N THR A 13 -11.80 -4.96 10.68
CA THR A 13 -11.65 -4.67 12.12
C THR A 13 -11.12 -3.27 12.40
N ALA A 14 -10.25 -2.74 11.53
CA ALA A 14 -9.73 -1.38 11.64
C ALA A 14 -9.18 -0.85 10.30
N ALA A 15 -9.35 0.45 10.04
CA ALA A 15 -8.59 1.18 9.02
C ALA A 15 -7.89 2.39 9.64
N TYR A 16 -6.60 2.53 9.33
CA TYR A 16 -5.77 3.64 9.80
C TYR A 16 -5.23 4.45 8.63
N VAL A 17 -6.01 5.44 8.18
CA VAL A 17 -5.60 6.38 7.14
C VAL A 17 -4.88 7.56 7.79
N HIS A 18 -3.60 7.73 7.49
CA HIS A 18 -2.83 8.89 7.94
C HIS A 18 -2.46 9.75 6.72
N PRO A 19 -3.06 10.95 6.57
CA PRO A 19 -2.66 11.88 5.52
C PRO A 19 -1.20 12.30 5.73
N ASP A 20 -0.51 12.61 4.63
CA ASP A 20 0.82 13.24 4.65
C ASP A 20 1.87 12.49 5.49
N THR A 21 1.78 11.16 5.49
CA THR A 21 2.67 10.28 6.24
C THR A 21 3.75 9.67 5.34
N PHE A 22 4.87 9.31 5.95
CA PHE A 22 6.03 8.67 5.33
C PHE A 22 6.27 7.32 5.99
N LEU A 23 7.00 6.42 5.33
CA LEU A 23 7.32 5.10 5.90
C LEU A 23 8.03 5.23 7.26
N ARG A 24 9.06 6.07 7.35
CA ARG A 24 9.77 6.36 8.61
C ARG A 24 8.85 6.82 9.74
N ARG A 25 7.87 7.68 9.44
CA ARG A 25 6.94 8.19 10.47
C ARG A 25 6.01 7.08 10.97
N ARG A 26 5.56 6.18 10.09
CA ARG A 26 4.74 5.02 10.48
C ARG A 26 5.51 4.06 11.37
N LEU A 27 6.77 3.81 11.02
CA LEU A 27 7.71 3.03 11.83
C LEU A 27 7.79 3.56 13.26
N GLU A 28 8.01 4.86 13.43
CA GLU A 28 8.30 5.46 14.72
C GLU A 28 7.05 5.67 15.60
N GLN A 29 5.90 6.04 15.02
CA GLN A 29 4.78 6.61 15.81
C GLN A 29 3.54 5.71 15.92
N HIS A 30 3.42 4.69 15.06
CA HIS A 30 2.11 4.06 14.81
C HIS A 30 2.13 2.53 14.78
N ALA A 31 3.28 1.90 14.97
CA ALA A 31 3.40 0.44 15.00
C ALA A 31 2.64 -0.20 16.19
N TRP A 32 2.56 0.48 17.33
CA TRP A 32 1.84 0.00 18.53
C TRP A 32 0.35 -0.29 18.29
N ARG A 33 -0.24 0.22 17.20
CA ARG A 33 -1.64 -0.09 16.86
C ARG A 33 -1.83 -1.55 16.43
N PHE A 34 -0.75 -2.22 16.04
CA PHE A 34 -0.77 -3.64 15.69
C PHE A 34 -0.77 -4.54 16.93
N ASP A 35 -0.25 -4.05 18.06
CA ASP A 35 -0.26 -4.77 19.35
C ASP A 35 -1.67 -5.01 19.90
N ARG A 36 -2.68 -4.29 19.38
CA ARG A 36 -4.10 -4.42 19.77
C ARG A 36 -4.90 -5.34 18.86
N VAL A 37 -4.28 -5.88 17.83
CA VAL A 37 -4.91 -6.89 16.97
C VAL A 37 -4.74 -8.24 17.67
N ALA A 38 -5.86 -8.94 17.88
CA ALA A 38 -5.90 -10.28 18.45
C ALA A 38 -6.36 -11.26 17.37
N GLY A 39 -5.95 -12.52 17.44
CA GLY A 39 -6.22 -13.48 16.37
C GLY A 39 -5.21 -13.41 15.22
N GLU A 40 -5.28 -14.37 14.32
CA GLU A 40 -4.61 -14.29 13.03
C GLU A 40 -5.06 -13.05 12.24
N ALA A 41 -4.09 -12.31 11.69
CA ALA A 41 -4.35 -11.01 11.09
C ALA A 41 -3.69 -10.83 9.73
N LEU A 42 -4.34 -10.04 8.88
CA LEU A 42 -3.77 -9.54 7.63
C LEU A 42 -3.68 -8.01 7.68
N VAL A 43 -2.47 -7.48 7.52
CA VAL A 43 -2.22 -6.04 7.43
C VAL A 43 -1.98 -5.67 5.97
N VAL A 44 -2.87 -4.83 5.42
CA VAL A 44 -2.68 -4.26 4.07
C VAL A 44 -2.00 -2.90 4.17
N VAL A 45 -0.82 -2.77 3.57
CA VAL A 45 0.01 -1.56 3.61
C VAL A 45 -0.03 -0.87 2.25
N HIS A 46 -0.60 0.34 2.22
CA HIS A 46 -0.59 1.22 1.05
C HIS A 46 0.07 2.57 1.40
N ILE A 47 1.36 2.70 1.09
CA ILE A 47 2.21 3.85 1.43
C ILE A 47 3.39 3.95 0.45
N GLY A 48 4.10 5.08 0.44
CA GLY A 48 5.31 5.30 -0.35
C GLY A 48 5.24 6.49 -1.30
N THR A 49 4.03 7.02 -1.58
CA THR A 49 3.88 8.14 -2.52
C THR A 49 4.61 9.41 -2.06
N ASN A 50 4.55 9.70 -0.76
CA ASN A 50 5.22 10.87 -0.19
C ASN A 50 6.74 10.66 -0.13
N ASP A 51 7.19 9.43 0.15
CA ASP A 51 8.60 9.06 0.14
C ASP A 51 9.23 9.32 -1.24
N VAL A 52 8.53 8.92 -2.32
CA VAL A 52 8.94 9.26 -3.69
C VAL A 52 8.93 10.77 -3.93
N ALA A 53 7.88 11.48 -3.47
CA ALA A 53 7.79 12.93 -3.64
C ALA A 53 8.90 13.69 -2.89
N SER A 54 9.39 13.16 -1.77
CA SER A 54 10.54 13.70 -1.02
C SER A 54 11.90 13.37 -1.64
N GLY A 55 11.93 12.67 -2.79
CA GLY A 55 13.18 12.36 -3.50
C GLY A 55 13.94 11.17 -2.93
N LEU A 56 13.32 10.32 -2.11
CA LEU A 56 13.98 9.10 -1.63
C LEU A 56 14.24 8.12 -2.77
N SER A 57 15.41 7.48 -2.72
CA SER A 57 15.77 6.45 -3.69
C SER A 57 14.91 5.19 -3.51
N PRO A 58 14.69 4.39 -4.58
CA PRO A 58 13.96 3.13 -4.47
C PRO A 58 14.53 2.20 -3.40
N ALA A 59 15.85 2.16 -3.24
CA ALA A 59 16.50 1.33 -2.22
C ALA A 59 16.16 1.81 -0.80
N ALA A 60 16.17 3.13 -0.54
CA ALA A 60 15.82 3.69 0.75
C ALA A 60 14.34 3.44 1.11
N ILE A 61 13.43 3.57 0.13
CA ILE A 61 12.00 3.30 0.33
C ILE A 61 11.77 1.81 0.64
N VAL A 62 12.45 0.91 -0.08
CA VAL A 62 12.34 -0.54 0.14
C VAL A 62 12.90 -0.94 1.50
N GLY A 63 14.06 -0.40 1.91
CA GLY A 63 14.60 -0.67 3.24
C GLY A 63 13.68 -0.20 4.36
N GLN A 64 13.02 0.96 4.20
CA GLN A 64 12.03 1.42 5.16
C GLN A 64 10.75 0.56 5.17
N MET A 65 10.32 0.06 4.01
CA MET A 65 9.20 -0.88 3.93
C MET A 65 9.54 -2.21 4.61
N GLU A 66 10.73 -2.76 4.38
CA GLU A 66 11.19 -3.99 5.03
C GLU A 66 11.21 -3.84 6.55
N ALA A 67 11.80 -2.76 7.06
CA ALA A 67 11.80 -2.45 8.49
C ALA A 67 10.37 -2.30 9.04
N LEU A 68 9.44 -1.72 8.27
CA LEU A 68 8.05 -1.58 8.68
C LEU A 68 7.39 -2.95 8.80
N ILE A 69 7.57 -3.83 7.81
CA ILE A 69 7.06 -5.20 7.85
C ILE A 69 7.62 -5.94 9.06
N ASP A 70 8.94 -5.87 9.28
CA ASP A 70 9.59 -6.50 10.44
C ASP A 70 8.96 -6.02 11.73
N ARG A 71 8.76 -4.71 11.89
CA ARG A 71 8.17 -4.17 13.11
C ARG A 71 6.72 -4.60 13.32
N ILE A 72 5.94 -4.71 12.25
CA ILE A 72 4.56 -5.20 12.31
C ILE A 72 4.54 -6.68 12.74
N GLN A 73 5.38 -7.52 12.13
CA GLN A 73 5.41 -8.96 12.39
C GLN A 73 5.99 -9.29 13.77
N HIS A 74 7.05 -8.61 14.23
CA HIS A 74 7.65 -8.85 15.55
C HIS A 74 6.78 -8.37 16.71
N GLY A 75 5.90 -7.39 16.48
CA GLY A 75 5.01 -6.84 17.52
C GLY A 75 3.77 -7.69 17.81
N HIS A 76 3.53 -8.74 17.04
CA HIS A 76 2.28 -9.51 17.08
C HIS A 76 2.54 -10.94 17.56
N ALA A 77 1.77 -11.39 18.55
CA ALA A 77 1.96 -12.70 19.18
C ALA A 77 1.42 -13.88 18.36
N GLU A 78 0.47 -13.61 17.47
CA GLU A 78 -0.20 -14.59 16.61
C GLU A 78 0.26 -14.47 15.14
N PRO A 79 -0.03 -15.43 14.25
CA PRO A 79 0.32 -15.34 12.83
C PRO A 79 -0.18 -14.04 12.20
N LEU A 80 0.74 -13.30 11.58
CA LEU A 80 0.43 -12.03 10.92
C LEU A 80 0.99 -12.00 9.49
N TYR A 81 0.08 -11.87 8.54
CA TYR A 81 0.39 -11.66 7.14
C TYR A 81 0.46 -10.17 6.80
N VAL A 82 1.41 -9.76 5.96
CA VAL A 82 1.50 -8.37 5.47
C VAL A 82 1.37 -8.33 3.95
N ALA A 83 0.32 -7.67 3.46
CA ALA A 83 0.13 -7.43 2.04
C ALA A 83 0.53 -5.99 1.67
N VAL A 84 1.52 -5.83 0.79
CA VAL A 84 2.03 -4.53 0.35
C VAL A 84 1.42 -4.15 -0.99
N CYS A 85 0.63 -3.08 -1.00
CA CYS A 85 0.16 -2.47 -2.24
C CYS A 85 1.30 -1.73 -2.95
N SER A 86 1.29 -1.78 -4.27
CA SER A 86 2.07 -0.86 -5.10
C SER A 86 1.84 0.61 -4.76
N ILE A 87 2.87 1.41 -4.95
CA ILE A 87 2.75 2.86 -5.10
C ILE A 87 2.02 3.10 -6.43
N LEU A 88 0.90 3.82 -6.39
CA LEU A 88 0.14 4.12 -7.60
C LEU A 88 0.94 5.07 -8.51
N PRO A 89 0.84 4.91 -9.84
CA PRO A 89 1.39 5.89 -10.78
C PRO A 89 0.60 7.20 -10.65
N ARG A 90 1.26 8.35 -10.80
CA ARG A 90 0.62 9.66 -10.62
C ARG A 90 0.68 10.48 -11.89
N PRO A 91 -0.44 11.05 -12.36
CA PRO A 91 -0.42 11.99 -13.48
C PRO A 91 0.52 13.19 -13.32
N VAL A 92 0.84 13.57 -12.07
CA VAL A 92 1.76 14.69 -11.76
C VAL A 92 3.24 14.31 -11.85
N ASP A 93 3.57 13.03 -11.99
CA ASP A 93 4.97 12.57 -12.05
C ASP A 93 5.67 12.99 -13.35
N ASN A 94 6.94 13.35 -13.22
CA ASN A 94 7.89 13.47 -14.33
C ASN A 94 8.60 12.12 -14.57
N ASP A 95 9.44 12.03 -15.61
CA ASP A 95 10.11 10.78 -15.98
C ASP A 95 10.97 10.18 -14.86
N SER A 96 11.64 11.03 -14.08
CA SER A 96 12.47 10.59 -12.96
C SER A 96 11.62 9.98 -11.83
N THR A 97 10.59 10.69 -11.38
CA THR A 97 9.68 10.20 -10.33
C THR A 97 8.88 8.98 -10.78
N MET A 98 8.45 8.94 -12.04
CA MET A 98 7.83 7.77 -12.64
C MET A 98 8.79 6.56 -12.67
N GLY A 99 10.07 6.79 -13.00
CA GLY A 99 11.13 5.78 -12.90
C GLY A 99 11.29 5.24 -11.48
N THR A 100 11.31 6.15 -10.49
CA THR A 100 11.39 5.80 -9.07
C THR A 100 10.19 4.98 -8.61
N VAL A 101 8.95 5.34 -8.99
CA VAL A 101 7.75 4.55 -8.68
C VAL A 101 7.84 3.14 -9.26
N ARG A 102 8.20 3.02 -10.55
CA ARG A 102 8.32 1.73 -11.24
C ARG A 102 9.36 0.84 -10.59
N GLU A 103 10.54 1.38 -10.30
CA GLU A 103 11.63 0.64 -9.69
C GLU A 103 11.31 0.22 -8.25
N THR A 104 10.68 1.11 -7.48
CA THR A 104 10.23 0.81 -6.11
C THR A 104 9.21 -0.31 -6.10
N ASN A 105 8.21 -0.27 -6.98
CA ASN A 105 7.21 -1.34 -7.10
C ASN A 105 7.83 -2.68 -7.51
N ARG A 106 8.81 -2.68 -8.42
CA ARG A 106 9.57 -3.89 -8.77
C ARG A 106 10.28 -4.47 -7.56
N ARG A 107 10.91 -3.62 -6.75
CA ARG A 107 11.61 -4.05 -5.53
C ARG A 107 10.67 -4.48 -4.40
N PHE A 108 9.52 -3.83 -4.22
CA PHE A 108 8.48 -4.30 -3.30
C PHE A 108 8.01 -5.71 -3.66
N ARG A 109 7.82 -6.00 -4.95
CA ARG A 109 7.49 -7.35 -5.41
C ARG A 109 8.57 -8.36 -5.02
N HIS A 110 9.84 -8.05 -5.27
CA HIS A 110 10.95 -8.93 -4.90
C HIS A 110 11.11 -9.10 -3.39
N LEU A 111 10.90 -8.04 -2.61
CA LEU A 111 10.89 -8.09 -1.16
C LEU A 111 9.81 -9.08 -0.67
N CYS A 112 8.57 -8.95 -1.15
CA CYS A 112 7.48 -9.82 -0.71
C CYS A 112 7.64 -11.27 -1.20
N GLN A 113 8.34 -11.52 -2.31
CA GLN A 113 8.66 -12.88 -2.76
C GLN A 113 9.66 -13.60 -1.85
N ARG A 114 10.51 -12.85 -1.15
CA ARG A 114 11.58 -13.39 -0.31
C ARG A 114 11.23 -13.41 1.17
N LYS A 115 10.35 -12.53 1.63
CA LYS A 115 10.01 -12.36 3.03
C LYS A 115 8.80 -13.24 3.36
N ARG A 116 8.90 -14.03 4.44
CA ARG A 116 7.82 -14.92 4.89
C ARG A 116 6.57 -14.14 5.27
N ASP A 117 5.42 -14.75 5.04
CA ASP A 117 4.11 -14.22 5.41
C ASP A 117 3.85 -12.82 4.84
N THR A 118 4.41 -12.55 3.65
CA THR A 118 4.17 -11.31 2.92
C THR A 118 3.63 -11.55 1.53
N LEU A 119 2.80 -10.62 1.06
CA LEU A 119 2.17 -10.65 -0.25
C LEU A 119 2.36 -9.31 -0.94
N TYR A 120 2.64 -9.35 -2.25
CA TYR A 120 2.66 -8.14 -3.06
C TYR A 120 1.36 -8.01 -3.84
N LEU A 121 0.70 -6.86 -3.70
CA LEU A 121 -0.56 -6.54 -4.37
C LEU A 121 -0.30 -5.57 -5.55
N PRO A 122 -0.33 -6.05 -6.81
CA PRO A 122 -0.08 -5.24 -8.01
C PRO A 122 -1.23 -4.28 -8.35
N THR A 123 -1.61 -3.43 -7.40
CA THR A 123 -2.71 -2.46 -7.51
C THR A 123 -2.49 -1.41 -8.61
N GLU A 124 -1.23 -1.13 -8.97
CA GLU A 124 -0.85 -0.16 -10.00
C GLU A 124 -1.43 -0.49 -11.38
N LYS A 125 -1.61 -1.79 -11.66
CA LYS A 125 -2.06 -2.28 -12.97
C LYS A 125 -3.44 -1.76 -13.35
N HIS A 126 -4.29 -1.44 -12.37
CA HIS A 126 -5.63 -0.92 -12.60
C HIS A 126 -5.67 0.58 -12.95
N PHE A 127 -4.53 1.28 -12.83
CA PHE A 127 -4.40 2.73 -13.07
C PHE A 127 -3.60 3.05 -14.33
N VAL A 128 -3.26 2.03 -15.13
CA VAL A 128 -2.54 2.16 -16.39
C VAL A 128 -3.33 1.48 -17.51
N GLY A 129 -3.56 2.18 -18.61
CA GLY A 129 -4.18 1.65 -19.83
C GLY A 129 -3.37 2.04 -21.05
N HIS A 130 -3.12 1.09 -21.96
CA HIS A 130 -2.27 1.31 -23.15
C HIS A 130 -0.93 2.01 -22.83
N ARG A 131 -0.28 1.61 -21.74
CA ARG A 131 0.97 2.20 -21.21
C ARG A 131 0.86 3.64 -20.68
N ASN A 132 -0.33 4.22 -20.62
CA ASN A 132 -0.59 5.56 -20.11
C ASN A 132 -1.34 5.53 -18.77
N ILE A 133 -1.07 6.51 -17.92
CA ILE A 133 -1.80 6.67 -16.64
C ILE A 133 -3.24 7.09 -16.94
N LEU A 134 -4.21 6.39 -16.36
CA LEU A 134 -5.63 6.68 -16.52
C LEU A 134 -6.02 7.92 -15.69
N LYS A 135 -5.74 9.11 -16.23
CA LYS A 135 -5.96 10.41 -15.56
C LYS A 135 -7.40 10.60 -15.05
N SER A 136 -8.37 9.95 -15.70
CA SER A 136 -9.79 9.98 -15.30
C SER A 136 -10.08 9.37 -13.92
N TYR A 137 -9.14 8.64 -13.33
CA TYR A 137 -9.25 8.08 -11.97
C TYR A 137 -8.65 8.98 -10.89
N PHE A 138 -8.03 10.09 -11.28
CA PHE A 138 -7.39 11.03 -10.36
C PHE A 138 -8.19 12.32 -10.23
N SER A 139 -7.98 13.01 -9.12
CA SER A 139 -8.46 14.35 -8.85
C SER A 139 -7.68 15.35 -9.70
N ARG A 140 -8.09 16.62 -9.66
CA ARG A 140 -7.45 17.69 -10.44
C ARG A 140 -5.96 17.88 -10.10
N ASP A 141 -5.55 17.49 -8.91
CA ASP A 141 -4.15 17.53 -8.47
C ASP A 141 -3.24 16.48 -9.12
N GLY A 142 -3.80 15.50 -9.84
CA GLY A 142 -3.02 14.44 -10.47
C GLY A 142 -2.26 13.55 -9.48
N LEU A 143 -2.64 13.54 -8.20
CA LEU A 143 -2.04 12.75 -7.13
C LEU A 143 -3.10 11.89 -6.43
N HIS A 144 -4.20 12.50 -6.02
CA HIS A 144 -5.22 11.81 -5.23
C HIS A 144 -6.27 11.14 -6.11
N LEU A 145 -6.69 9.93 -5.77
CA LEU A 145 -7.83 9.29 -6.42
C LEU A 145 -9.12 10.10 -6.25
N ASN A 146 -9.87 10.25 -7.34
CA ASN A 146 -11.25 10.72 -7.30
C ASN A 146 -12.20 9.57 -6.93
N VAL A 147 -13.51 9.80 -6.94
CA VAL A 147 -14.52 8.77 -6.61
C VAL A 147 -14.37 7.51 -7.48
N LYS A 148 -14.20 7.65 -8.80
CA LYS A 148 -14.04 6.51 -9.71
C LYS A 148 -12.76 5.73 -9.39
N GLY A 149 -11.65 6.42 -9.18
CA GLY A 149 -10.38 5.78 -8.81
C GLY A 149 -10.46 5.04 -7.49
N LYS A 150 -11.13 5.61 -6.48
CA LYS A 150 -11.37 4.94 -5.20
C LYS A 150 -12.19 3.66 -5.36
N ILE A 151 -13.26 3.69 -6.15
CA ILE A 151 -14.08 2.50 -6.42
C ILE A 151 -13.22 1.37 -7.01
N ILE A 152 -12.36 1.68 -7.99
CA ILE A 152 -11.44 0.70 -8.59
C ILE A 152 -10.48 0.12 -7.52
N PHE A 153 -9.86 0.98 -6.71
CA PHE A 153 -8.94 0.55 -5.67
C PHE A 153 -9.62 -0.32 -4.60
N PHE A 154 -10.78 0.12 -4.10
CA PHE A 154 -11.52 -0.58 -3.06
C PHE A 154 -12.12 -1.90 -3.56
N THR A 155 -12.57 -1.95 -4.82
CA THR A 155 -13.05 -3.20 -5.43
C THR A 155 -11.91 -4.22 -5.51
N TYR A 156 -10.71 -3.80 -5.91
CA TYR A 156 -9.54 -4.68 -5.90
C TYR A 156 -9.27 -5.23 -4.50
N LEU A 157 -9.20 -4.37 -3.49
CA LEU A 157 -8.93 -4.79 -2.10
C LEU A 157 -10.02 -5.73 -1.59
N LYS A 158 -11.29 -5.43 -1.84
CA LYS A 158 -12.42 -6.26 -1.44
C LYS A 158 -12.33 -7.66 -2.07
N THR A 159 -12.07 -7.73 -3.37
CA THR A 159 -11.92 -9.02 -4.08
C THR A 159 -10.72 -9.80 -3.54
N PHE A 160 -9.58 -9.14 -3.34
CA PHE A 160 -8.40 -9.77 -2.75
C PHE A 160 -8.69 -10.35 -1.36
N LEU A 161 -9.27 -9.55 -0.45
CA LEU A 161 -9.60 -9.99 0.90
C LEU A 161 -10.59 -11.15 0.90
N TRP A 162 -11.60 -11.11 0.03
CA TRP A 162 -12.56 -12.21 -0.11
C TRP A 162 -11.89 -13.53 -0.50
N HIS A 163 -10.94 -13.50 -1.44
CA HIS A 163 -10.18 -14.68 -1.82
C HIS A 163 -9.22 -15.13 -0.72
N PHE A 164 -8.51 -14.19 -0.10
CA PHE A 164 -7.56 -14.49 0.96
C PHE A 164 -8.27 -15.17 2.14
N CYS A 165 -9.33 -14.57 2.69
CA CYS A 165 -10.05 -15.11 3.85
C CYS A 165 -10.83 -16.41 3.55
N LYS A 166 -11.07 -16.77 2.28
CA LYS A 166 -11.75 -18.03 1.93
C LYS A 166 -10.80 -19.20 1.70
N HIS A 167 -9.53 -18.93 1.43
CA HIS A 167 -8.56 -19.94 0.99
C HIS A 167 -7.27 -19.96 1.84
N SER A 168 -7.21 -19.15 2.89
CA SER A 168 -6.21 -19.21 3.96
C SER A 168 -6.80 -20.00 5.12
#